data_AF-K0R4W2-F1
#
_entry.id   AF-K0R4W2-F1
#
_cell.length_a   1.000
_cell.length_b   1.000
_cell.length_c   1.000
_cell.angle_alpha   90.00
_cell.angle_beta   90.00
_cell.angle_gamma   90.00
#
_symmetry.space_group_name_H-M   'P 1'
#
loop_
_entity.id
_entity.type
_entity.pdbx_description
1 polymer ?
#
loop_
_entity_poly.entity_id
_entity_poly.type
_entity_poly.pdbx_seq_one_letter_code
_entity_poly.pdbx_strand_id
1 'polypeptide(L)'
;MSETNEDQTGADVEVEKTNEDPEDVGVEEAPAPEEAPDAVAEKASLGVALDANQVVTLVAGMVLLIALGAEYDWDFSWLPYRGYALSVSIIAMALSCGNLIALKFAKGVYDKHGSHVNILLFCYNFVGACFLTFEKPFTTTSNGYFASWALVYGSAMSLGMKQAGIGSKIRGLGSIVGLLASALVVVIATIKPVRDLGEGVYDGVKGEAIYALVLACLTFVVTSVIMVQHTE
;
A
#
# COMPACT_ATOMS: atom_id res chain seq x y z
N MET A 1 -11.75 51.10 83.36
CA MET A 1 -10.84 51.24 82.21
C MET A 1 -11.73 51.40 81.00
N SER A 2 -12.12 52.65 80.73
CA SER A 2 -11.46 53.61 79.80
C SER A 2 -11.96 53.33 78.37
N GLU A 3 -12.95 54.10 77.89
CA GLU A 3 -12.77 55.26 76.97
C GLU A 3 -12.55 54.77 75.52
N THR A 4 -13.14 55.29 74.43
CA THR A 4 -14.01 56.43 74.13
C THR A 4 -14.50 56.29 72.68
N ASN A 5 -15.52 57.08 72.35
CA ASN A 5 -16.26 57.18 71.09
C ASN A 5 -15.47 57.64 69.84
N GLU A 6 -16.12 57.35 68.71
CA GLU A 6 -16.07 57.92 67.37
C GLU A 6 -15.79 59.44 67.31
N ASP A 7 -15.04 59.90 66.28
CA ASP A 7 -15.59 60.89 65.34
C ASP A 7 -14.76 61.01 64.03
N GLN A 8 -15.46 61.41 62.98
CA GLN A 8 -14.98 61.75 61.63
C GLN A 8 -14.36 63.16 61.59
N THR A 9 -13.56 63.48 60.55
CA THR A 9 -13.70 64.64 59.63
C THR A 9 -12.37 65.23 59.13
N GLY A 10 -12.39 65.66 57.85
CA GLY A 10 -11.68 66.84 57.31
C GLY A 10 -10.17 66.70 57.09
N ALA A 11 -9.70 66.49 55.86
CA ALA A 11 -9.46 67.53 54.84
C ALA A 11 -8.42 68.58 55.26
N ASP A 12 -7.21 68.51 54.69
CA ASP A 12 -6.68 69.53 53.75
C ASP A 12 -5.20 69.21 53.43
N VAL A 13 -4.92 68.84 52.16
CA VAL A 13 -4.18 69.64 51.17
C VAL A 13 -2.68 69.78 51.46
N GLU A 14 -1.86 69.02 50.75
CA GLU A 14 -0.96 69.66 49.79
C GLU A 14 -0.59 68.72 48.63
N VAL A 15 -0.82 69.25 47.44
CA VAL A 15 -0.57 68.64 46.14
C VAL A 15 0.84 69.02 45.74
N GLU A 16 1.76 68.05 45.66
CA GLU A 16 2.95 68.21 44.84
C GLU A 16 2.84 67.25 43.65
N LYS A 17 2.52 67.83 42.49
CA LYS A 17 2.57 67.16 41.19
C LYS A 17 4.03 67.07 40.76
N THR A 18 4.54 65.86 40.64
CA THR A 18 5.57 65.54 39.66
C THR A 18 5.06 64.44 38.75
N ASN A 19 4.87 64.82 37.48
CA ASN A 19 4.58 63.93 36.38
C ASN A 19 5.80 63.04 36.14
N GLU A 20 5.67 61.73 36.29
CA GLU A 20 6.40 60.75 35.47
C GLU A 20 5.42 59.63 35.10
N ASP A 21 5.39 59.35 33.80
CA ASP A 21 4.54 58.37 33.14
C ASP A 21 4.66 56.96 33.74
N PRO A 22 3.61 56.12 33.61
CA PRO A 22 3.59 54.79 34.18
C PRO A 22 4.73 53.95 33.58
N GLU A 23 5.61 53.44 34.43
CA GLU A 23 6.45 52.32 34.06
C GLU A 23 5.56 51.22 33.51
N ASP A 24 5.75 50.99 32.22
CA ASP A 24 5.43 49.80 31.46
C ASP A 24 5.82 48.58 32.33
N VAL A 25 4.84 48.07 33.07
CA VAL A 25 4.92 46.73 33.65
C VAL A 25 4.91 45.80 32.46
N GLY A 26 6.10 45.59 31.90
CA GLY A 26 6.37 44.56 30.93
C GLY A 26 5.86 43.26 31.54
N VAL A 27 4.68 42.84 31.09
CA VAL A 27 4.27 41.46 31.20
C VAL A 27 5.31 40.73 30.37
N GLU A 28 6.32 40.20 31.05
CA GLU A 28 7.26 39.25 30.49
C GLU A 28 6.39 38.07 30.03
N GLU A 29 5.99 38.14 28.77
CA GLU A 29 5.24 37.09 28.10
C GLU A 29 6.16 35.88 28.15
N ALA A 30 5.85 34.95 29.05
CA ALA A 30 6.60 33.73 29.22
C ALA A 30 6.85 33.15 27.83
N PRO A 31 8.10 32.80 27.46
CA PRO A 31 8.38 32.26 26.14
C PRO A 31 7.43 31.09 25.93
N ALA A 32 6.63 31.18 24.87
CA ALA A 32 5.75 30.09 24.45
C ALA A 32 6.56 28.79 24.55
N PRO A 33 6.04 27.73 25.21
CA PRO A 33 6.81 26.52 25.41
C PRO A 33 7.34 26.08 24.05
N GLU A 34 8.66 26.11 23.91
CA GLU A 34 9.38 25.69 22.72
C GLU A 34 8.92 24.25 22.46
N GLU A 35 7.98 24.09 21.52
CA GLU A 35 7.43 22.78 21.21
C GLU A 35 8.62 21.90 20.85
N ALA A 36 8.85 20.86 21.64
CA ALA A 36 9.99 19.97 21.47
C ALA A 36 10.10 19.61 19.98
N PRO A 37 11.31 19.57 19.40
CA PRO A 37 11.49 19.21 17.99
C PRO A 37 10.83 17.85 17.66
N ASP A 38 10.66 16.99 18.67
CA ASP A 38 9.91 15.74 18.59
C ASP A 38 8.40 15.94 18.41
N ALA A 39 7.79 16.93 19.07
CA ALA A 39 6.38 17.28 18.92
C ALA A 39 6.09 17.96 17.57
N VAL A 40 7.05 18.71 17.03
CA VAL A 40 6.97 19.26 15.66
C VAL A 40 7.22 18.17 14.61
N ALA A 41 8.10 17.20 14.87
CA ALA A 41 8.26 16.01 14.02
C ALA A 41 7.03 15.10 14.06
N GLU A 42 6.38 14.98 15.22
CA GLU A 42 5.13 14.22 15.42
C GLU A 42 3.92 14.97 14.85
N LYS A 43 3.86 16.30 14.91
CA LYS A 43 2.83 17.09 14.23
C LYS A 43 3.10 17.29 12.74
N ALA A 44 4.35 17.23 12.27
CA ALA A 44 4.69 17.03 10.86
C ALA A 44 4.32 15.61 10.41
N SER A 45 4.21 14.66 11.36
CA SER A 45 3.49 13.39 11.21
C SER A 45 1.96 13.53 11.31
N LEU A 46 1.40 14.71 11.00
CA LEU A 46 0.05 14.83 10.42
C LEU A 46 -0.14 13.91 9.18
N GLY A 47 0.92 13.22 8.74
CA GLY A 47 0.88 11.96 8.04
C GLY A 47 0.14 10.88 8.83
N VAL A 48 -1.12 10.66 8.44
CA VAL A 48 -1.66 9.29 8.36
C VAL A 48 -0.51 8.43 7.84
N ALA A 49 -0.06 7.44 8.61
CA ALA A 49 0.82 6.41 8.10
C ALA A 49 0.04 5.66 7.02
N LEU A 50 -0.01 6.24 5.82
CA LEU A 50 -0.60 5.65 4.64
C LEU A 50 0.15 4.35 4.45
N ASP A 51 -0.59 3.24 4.48
CA ASP A 51 -0.01 1.94 4.18
C ASP A 51 0.60 2.03 2.78
N ALA A 52 1.94 2.10 2.72
CA ALA A 52 2.68 2.31 1.49
C ALA A 52 2.33 1.25 0.45
N ASN A 53 1.92 0.06 0.88
CA ASN A 53 1.53 -1.04 0.00
C ASN A 53 0.19 -0.79 -0.70
N GLN A 54 -0.77 -0.19 0.02
CA GLN A 54 -2.04 0.24 -0.56
C GLN A 54 -1.79 1.40 -1.54
N VAL A 55 -0.88 2.34 -1.20
CA VAL A 55 -0.49 3.43 -2.12
C VAL A 55 0.15 2.87 -3.40
N VAL A 56 1.08 1.92 -3.30
CA VAL A 56 1.67 1.24 -4.45
C VAL A 56 0.59 0.59 -5.30
N THR A 57 -0.36 -0.12 -4.68
CA THR A 57 -1.48 -0.77 -5.38
C THR A 57 -2.37 0.27 -6.09
N LEU A 58 -2.65 1.40 -5.44
CA LEU A 58 -3.47 2.46 -6.02
C LEU A 58 -2.78 3.10 -7.24
N VAL A 59 -1.49 3.45 -7.12
CA VAL A 59 -0.71 4.06 -8.19
C VAL A 59 -0.53 3.09 -9.36
N ALA A 60 -0.18 1.82 -9.08
CA ALA A 60 -0.08 0.80 -10.11
C ALA A 60 -1.43 0.59 -10.84
N GLY A 61 -2.55 0.64 -10.12
CA GLY A 61 -3.89 0.60 -10.70
C GLY A 61 -4.17 1.77 -11.65
N MET A 62 -3.75 2.98 -11.28
CA MET A 62 -3.86 4.17 -12.16
C MET A 62 -3.03 4.01 -13.43
N VAL A 63 -1.77 3.58 -13.31
CA VAL A 63 -0.89 3.34 -14.46
C VAL A 63 -1.49 2.27 -15.37
N LEU A 64 -2.02 1.19 -14.79
CA LEU A 64 -2.65 0.12 -15.56
C LEU A 64 -3.91 0.62 -16.27
N LEU A 65 -4.76 1.40 -15.61
CA LEU A 65 -5.97 1.97 -16.22
C LEU A 65 -5.64 2.89 -17.39
N ILE A 66 -4.60 3.73 -17.24
CA ILE A 66 -4.11 4.60 -18.31
C ILE A 66 -3.56 3.76 -19.47
N ALA A 67 -2.75 2.74 -19.19
CA ALA A 67 -2.19 1.86 -20.21
C ALA A 67 -3.29 1.12 -20.98
N LEU A 68 -4.32 0.61 -20.30
CA LEU A 68 -5.47 -0.06 -20.93
C LEU A 68 -6.31 0.90 -21.78
N GLY A 69 -6.41 2.17 -21.36
CA GLY A 69 -7.11 3.22 -22.11
C GLY A 69 -6.33 3.71 -23.33
N ALA A 70 -4.99 3.67 -23.27
CA ALA A 70 -4.09 4.06 -24.35
C ALA A 70 -3.80 2.92 -25.35
N GLU A 71 -4.19 1.69 -25.03
CA GLU A 71 -4.12 0.57 -25.97
C GLU A 71 -5.20 0.74 -27.05
N TYR A 72 -4.79 1.11 -28.26
CA TYR A 72 -5.70 1.40 -29.38
C TYR A 72 -6.08 0.15 -30.20
N ASP A 73 -5.30 -0.92 -30.12
CA ASP A 73 -5.48 -2.16 -30.90
C ASP A 73 -6.23 -3.26 -30.12
N TRP A 74 -7.37 -2.89 -29.50
CA TRP A 74 -8.34 -3.90 -29.09
C TRP A 74 -8.95 -4.52 -30.34
N ASP A 75 -8.30 -5.55 -30.86
CA ASP A 75 -8.81 -6.43 -31.91
C ASP A 75 -10.29 -6.75 -31.63
N PHE A 76 -11.15 -6.70 -32.67
CA PHE A 76 -12.58 -6.95 -32.56
C PHE A 76 -12.88 -8.30 -31.87
N SER A 77 -12.00 -9.29 -32.03
CA SER A 77 -12.12 -10.60 -31.37
C SER A 77 -11.90 -10.55 -29.84
N TRP A 78 -11.30 -9.47 -29.33
CA TRP A 78 -10.95 -9.26 -27.92
C TRP A 78 -11.84 -8.26 -27.18
N LEU A 79 -12.80 -7.63 -27.87
CA LEU A 79 -13.78 -6.71 -27.27
C LEU A 79 -14.51 -7.29 -26.04
N PRO A 80 -14.90 -8.59 -26.00
CA PRO A 80 -15.58 -9.15 -24.82
C PRO A 80 -14.71 -9.15 -23.56
N TYR A 81 -13.39 -9.26 -23.70
CA TYR A 81 -12.44 -9.34 -22.58
C TYR A 81 -11.98 -7.98 -22.07
N ARG A 82 -12.24 -6.91 -22.83
CA ARG A 82 -11.88 -5.54 -22.44
C ARG A 82 -12.50 -5.13 -21.12
N GLY A 83 -13.74 -5.55 -20.86
CA GLY A 83 -14.42 -5.30 -19.59
C GLY A 83 -13.69 -5.93 -18.40
N TYR A 84 -13.25 -7.19 -18.56
CA TYR A 84 -12.44 -7.86 -17.56
C TYR A 84 -11.09 -7.15 -17.34
N ALA A 85 -10.38 -6.81 -18.41
CA ALA A 85 -9.10 -6.11 -18.33
C ALA A 85 -9.20 -4.77 -17.57
N LEU A 86 -10.20 -3.95 -17.90
CA LEU A 86 -10.47 -2.70 -17.18
C LEU A 86 -10.82 -2.95 -15.71
N SER A 87 -11.61 -3.99 -15.43
CA SER A 87 -12.01 -4.31 -14.06
C SER A 87 -10.82 -4.64 -13.15
N VAL A 88 -9.73 -5.20 -13.67
CA VAL A 88 -8.50 -5.45 -12.89
C VAL A 88 -7.98 -4.17 -12.23
N SER A 89 -7.81 -3.10 -13.02
CA SER A 89 -7.37 -1.80 -12.49
C SER A 89 -8.42 -1.12 -11.60
N ILE A 90 -9.70 -1.13 -12.02
CA ILE A 90 -10.76 -0.39 -11.32
C ILE A 90 -11.03 -1.00 -9.95
N ILE A 91 -11.15 -2.33 -9.86
CA ILE A 91 -11.40 -3.01 -8.58
C ILE A 91 -10.19 -2.84 -7.65
N ALA A 92 -8.97 -2.94 -8.17
CA ALA A 92 -7.78 -2.74 -7.37
C ALA A 92 -7.69 -1.33 -6.79
N MET A 93 -7.97 -0.31 -7.60
CA MET A 93 -8.02 1.07 -7.15
C MET A 93 -9.14 1.30 -6.12
N ALA A 94 -10.34 0.78 -6.38
CA ALA A 94 -11.50 0.96 -5.51
C ALA A 94 -11.27 0.32 -4.13
N LEU A 95 -10.81 -0.94 -4.10
CA LEU A 95 -10.53 -1.65 -2.85
C LEU A 95 -9.33 -1.05 -2.10
N SER A 96 -8.26 -0.66 -2.80
CA SER A 96 -7.11 0.00 -2.17
C SER A 96 -7.49 1.37 -1.57
N CYS A 97 -8.24 2.17 -2.31
CA CYS A 97 -8.74 3.46 -1.82
C CYS A 97 -9.68 3.25 -0.62
N GLY A 98 -10.61 2.28 -0.71
CA GLY A 98 -11.48 1.91 0.40
C GLY A 98 -10.72 1.46 1.64
N ASN A 99 -9.64 0.68 1.47
CA ASN A 99 -8.75 0.27 2.56
C ASN A 99 -8.04 1.47 3.21
N LEU A 100 -7.52 2.41 2.41
CA LEU A 100 -6.90 3.64 2.93
C LEU A 100 -7.88 4.52 3.70
N ILE A 101 -9.11 4.65 3.21
CA ILE A 101 -10.19 5.37 3.89
C ILE A 101 -10.55 4.65 5.20
N ALA A 102 -10.69 3.32 5.17
CA ALA A 102 -11.00 2.52 6.35
C ALA A 102 -9.88 2.60 7.39
N LEU A 103 -8.60 2.55 6.98
CA LEU A 103 -7.45 2.76 7.85
C LEU A 103 -7.51 4.11 8.58
N LYS A 104 -7.92 5.17 7.86
CA LYS A 104 -7.95 6.55 8.38
C LYS A 104 -9.17 6.82 9.27
N PHE A 105 -10.36 6.39 8.86
CA PHE A 105 -11.62 6.82 9.47
C PHE A 105 -12.39 5.71 10.17
N ALA A 106 -12.10 4.44 9.89
CA ALA A 106 -12.85 3.30 10.39
C ALA A 106 -11.91 2.12 10.74
N LYS A 107 -10.83 2.40 11.49
CA LYS A 107 -9.76 1.43 11.78
C LYS A 107 -10.28 0.09 12.29
N GLY A 108 -11.30 0.08 13.15
CA GLY A 108 -11.91 -1.17 13.65
C GLY A 108 -12.54 -2.05 12.57
N VAL A 109 -13.05 -1.45 11.48
CA VAL A 109 -13.54 -2.19 10.30
C VAL A 109 -12.37 -2.77 9.52
N TYR A 110 -11.30 -1.99 9.31
CA TYR A 110 -10.09 -2.45 8.64
C TYR A 110 -9.42 -3.60 9.39
N ASP A 111 -9.28 -3.51 10.71
CA ASP A 111 -8.65 -4.55 11.52
C ASP A 111 -9.42 -5.87 11.46
N LYS A 112 -10.76 -5.80 11.31
CA LYS A 112 -11.64 -6.97 11.20
C LYS A 112 -11.68 -7.58 9.79
N HIS A 113 -11.73 -6.74 8.75
CA HIS A 113 -12.03 -7.19 7.38
C HIS A 113 -10.89 -6.99 6.37
N GLY A 114 -9.93 -6.10 6.65
CA GLY A 114 -8.87 -5.70 5.71
C GLY A 114 -8.03 -6.87 5.22
N SER A 115 -7.75 -7.86 6.09
CA SER A 115 -7.02 -9.06 5.70
C SER A 115 -7.75 -9.89 4.63
N HIS A 116 -9.07 -10.07 4.76
CA HIS A 116 -9.86 -10.81 3.77
C HIS A 116 -9.92 -10.06 2.44
N VAL A 117 -10.09 -8.74 2.49
CA VAL A 117 -10.07 -7.88 1.30
C VAL A 117 -8.72 -7.97 0.59
N ASN A 118 -7.61 -7.93 1.33
CA ASN A 118 -6.27 -8.03 0.75
C ASN A 118 -6.00 -9.42 0.12
N ILE A 119 -6.54 -10.51 0.67
CA ILE A 119 -6.47 -11.86 0.07
C ILE A 119 -7.22 -11.90 -1.26
N LEU A 120 -8.47 -11.43 -1.26
CA LEU A 120 -9.26 -11.38 -2.49
C LEU A 120 -8.59 -10.50 -3.54
N LEU A 121 -8.06 -9.34 -3.12
CA LEU A 121 -7.37 -8.40 -3.99
C LEU A 121 -6.09 -9.01 -4.60
N PHE A 122 -5.28 -9.70 -3.79
CA PHE A 122 -4.09 -10.40 -4.28
C PHE A 122 -4.44 -11.48 -5.30
N CYS A 123 -5.38 -12.37 -4.98
CA CYS A 123 -5.79 -13.45 -5.89
C CYS A 123 -6.35 -12.88 -7.20
N TYR A 124 -7.18 -11.84 -7.11
CA TYR A 124 -7.77 -11.19 -8.27
C TYR A 124 -6.71 -10.52 -9.15
N ASN A 125 -5.78 -9.78 -8.55
CA ASN A 125 -4.69 -9.13 -9.28
C ASN A 125 -3.71 -10.14 -9.88
N PHE A 126 -3.44 -11.27 -9.22
CA PHE A 126 -2.56 -12.32 -9.74
C PHE A 126 -3.13 -12.96 -11.01
N VAL A 127 -4.41 -13.34 -10.97
CA VAL A 127 -5.11 -13.87 -12.15
C VAL A 127 -5.17 -12.80 -13.25
N GLY A 128 -5.48 -11.55 -12.89
CA GLY A 128 -5.47 -10.42 -13.80
C GLY A 128 -4.12 -10.22 -14.48
N ALA A 129 -3.01 -10.24 -13.73
CA ALA A 129 -1.67 -10.08 -14.28
C ALA A 129 -1.29 -11.22 -15.23
N CYS A 130 -1.60 -12.47 -14.88
CA CYS A 130 -1.38 -13.61 -15.78
C CYS A 130 -2.17 -13.45 -17.09
N PHE A 131 -3.45 -13.09 -17.00
CA PHE A 131 -4.30 -12.85 -18.16
C PHE A 131 -3.76 -11.71 -19.03
N LEU A 132 -3.46 -10.56 -18.43
CA LEU A 132 -3.04 -9.36 -19.14
C LEU A 132 -1.66 -9.50 -19.79
N THR A 133 -0.78 -10.34 -19.24
CA THR A 133 0.62 -10.43 -19.68
C THR A 133 0.98 -11.70 -20.44
N PHE A 134 0.19 -12.77 -20.33
CA PHE A 134 0.39 -13.99 -21.11
C PHE A 134 -0.62 -14.16 -22.25
N GLU A 135 -1.78 -13.52 -22.15
CA GLU A 135 -2.77 -13.52 -23.24
C GLU A 135 -2.77 -12.24 -24.05
N LYS A 136 -3.35 -11.15 -23.51
CA LYS A 136 -3.42 -9.81 -24.12
C LYS A 136 -3.90 -8.80 -23.06
N PRO A 137 -3.62 -7.50 -23.20
CA PRO A 137 -2.92 -6.86 -24.32
C PRO A 137 -1.40 -6.73 -24.12
N PHE A 138 -0.89 -6.94 -22.91
CA PHE A 138 0.50 -6.63 -22.57
C PHE A 138 1.40 -7.88 -22.66
N THR A 139 1.43 -8.58 -23.80
CA THR A 139 2.33 -9.73 -23.99
C THR A 139 3.79 -9.33 -24.22
N THR A 140 4.00 -8.10 -24.65
CA THR A 140 5.31 -7.45 -24.72
C THR A 140 5.48 -6.54 -23.52
N THR A 141 6.71 -6.43 -23.00
CA THR A 141 7.03 -5.55 -21.87
C THR A 141 6.65 -4.10 -22.19
N SER A 142 5.82 -3.50 -21.33
CA SER A 142 5.31 -2.14 -21.44
C SER A 142 4.91 -1.60 -20.06
N ASN A 143 4.46 -0.35 -19.97
CA ASN A 143 3.95 0.20 -18.72
C ASN A 143 2.78 -0.61 -18.16
N GLY A 144 1.87 -1.10 -19.03
CA GLY A 144 0.77 -1.97 -18.62
C GLY A 144 1.24 -3.33 -18.11
N TYR A 145 2.30 -3.90 -18.73
CA TYR A 145 2.94 -5.12 -18.25
C TYR A 145 3.44 -4.94 -16.80
N PHE A 146 4.26 -3.92 -16.56
CA PHE A 146 4.85 -3.69 -15.24
C PHE A 146 3.80 -3.28 -14.20
N ALA A 147 2.81 -2.47 -14.58
CA ALA A 147 1.73 -2.07 -13.68
C ALA A 147 0.88 -3.26 -13.24
N SER A 148 0.61 -4.22 -14.14
CA SER A 148 -0.11 -5.46 -13.81
C SER A 148 0.60 -6.26 -12.72
N TRP A 149 1.92 -6.42 -12.82
CA TRP A 149 2.72 -7.11 -11.80
C TRP A 149 2.97 -6.27 -10.55
N ALA A 150 3.03 -4.94 -10.66
CA ALA A 150 3.11 -4.04 -9.51
C ALA A 150 1.85 -4.10 -8.64
N LEU A 151 0.66 -4.33 -9.23
CA LEU A 151 -0.57 -4.62 -8.49
C LEU A 151 -0.47 -5.91 -7.68
N VAL A 152 0.10 -6.97 -8.26
CA VAL A 152 0.36 -8.23 -7.55
C VAL A 152 1.33 -8.00 -6.39
N TYR A 153 2.42 -7.29 -6.64
CA TYR A 153 3.41 -6.95 -5.62
C TYR A 153 2.79 -6.13 -4.47
N GLY A 154 2.10 -5.03 -4.77
CA GLY A 154 1.48 -4.18 -3.76
C GLY A 154 0.45 -4.92 -2.92
N SER A 155 -0.43 -5.69 -3.57
CA SER A 155 -1.44 -6.50 -2.86
C SER A 155 -0.83 -7.65 -2.05
N ALA A 156 0.24 -8.29 -2.52
CA ALA A 156 0.99 -9.29 -1.76
C ALA A 156 1.67 -8.70 -0.52
N MET A 157 2.19 -7.48 -0.62
CA MET A 157 2.78 -6.78 0.54
C MET A 157 1.69 -6.35 1.53
N SER A 158 0.53 -5.91 1.06
CA SER A 158 -0.65 -5.58 1.88
C SER A 158 -1.25 -6.78 2.60
N LEU A 159 -1.03 -8.01 2.11
CA LEU A 159 -1.37 -9.21 2.86
C LEU A 159 -0.59 -9.31 4.17
N GLY A 160 0.58 -8.66 4.23
CA GLY A 160 1.38 -8.48 5.42
C GLY A 160 1.38 -9.73 6.28
N MET A 161 1.67 -10.90 5.68
CA MET A 161 1.60 -12.23 6.31
C MET A 161 1.90 -12.08 7.80
N LYS A 162 0.86 -12.06 8.64
CA LYS A 162 0.96 -11.52 10.01
C LYS A 162 2.19 -12.15 10.67
N GLN A 163 3.24 -11.35 10.92
CA GLN A 163 4.48 -11.81 11.53
C GLN A 163 4.22 -12.54 12.86
N ALA A 164 3.09 -12.29 13.52
CA ALA A 164 2.70 -12.95 14.76
C ALA A 164 2.19 -14.41 14.59
N GLY A 165 1.66 -14.81 13.43
CA GLY A 165 1.18 -16.19 13.19
C GLY A 165 2.11 -17.02 12.29
N ILE A 166 2.92 -16.33 11.49
CA ILE A 166 3.79 -16.94 10.47
C ILE A 166 5.28 -16.64 10.74
N GLY A 167 5.59 -15.58 11.49
CA GLY A 167 6.94 -14.99 11.56
C GLY A 167 7.95 -15.72 12.45
N SER A 168 7.55 -16.72 13.25
CA SER A 168 8.51 -17.59 13.93
C SER A 168 8.97 -18.78 13.07
N LYS A 169 8.14 -19.27 12.15
CA LYS A 169 8.50 -20.38 11.22
C LYS A 169 9.01 -19.92 9.86
N ILE A 170 8.65 -18.71 9.38
CA ILE A 170 8.94 -18.26 8.00
C ILE A 170 10.08 -17.23 7.92
N ARG A 171 10.76 -16.90 9.03
CA ARG A 171 11.92 -16.00 9.01
C ARG A 171 13.08 -16.66 8.24
N GLY A 172 13.20 -16.34 6.95
CA GLY A 172 14.16 -16.94 6.01
C GLY A 172 13.52 -17.69 4.82
N LEU A 173 12.23 -18.04 4.89
CA LEU A 173 11.50 -18.75 3.82
C LEU A 173 10.94 -17.82 2.74
N GLY A 174 11.04 -16.50 2.89
CA GLY A 174 10.51 -15.54 1.90
C GLY A 174 11.08 -15.75 0.50
N SER A 175 12.38 -16.08 0.39
CA SER A 175 13.01 -16.43 -0.89
C SER A 175 12.47 -17.74 -1.47
N ILE A 176 12.19 -18.74 -0.64
CA ILE A 176 11.62 -20.03 -1.05
C ILE A 176 10.18 -19.85 -1.54
N VAL A 177 9.37 -19.07 -0.83
CA VAL A 177 7.98 -18.74 -1.24
C VAL A 177 8.00 -17.91 -2.54
N GLY A 178 8.93 -16.96 -2.67
CA GLY A 178 9.15 -16.22 -3.91
C GLY A 178 9.53 -17.13 -5.07
N LEU A 179 10.37 -18.14 -4.83
CA LEU A 179 10.78 -19.11 -5.84
C LEU A 179 9.63 -20.05 -6.24
N LEU A 180 8.79 -20.48 -5.28
CA LEU A 180 7.55 -21.23 -5.57
C LEU A 180 6.58 -20.41 -6.42
N ALA A 181 6.37 -19.13 -6.08
CA ALA A 181 5.53 -18.23 -6.86
C ALA A 181 6.09 -18.03 -8.28
N SER A 182 7.40 -17.86 -8.41
CA SER A 182 8.07 -17.74 -9.71
C SER A 182 7.92 -19.01 -10.56
N ALA A 183 8.13 -20.19 -9.97
CA ALA A 183 7.93 -21.46 -10.65
C ALA A 183 6.49 -21.63 -11.15
N LEU A 184 5.50 -21.26 -10.33
CA LEU A 184 4.09 -21.28 -10.73
C LEU A 184 3.81 -20.34 -11.91
N VAL A 185 4.36 -19.13 -11.89
CA VAL A 185 4.22 -18.18 -13.02
C VAL A 185 4.80 -18.76 -14.31
N VAL A 186 5.95 -19.44 -14.26
CA VAL A 186 6.55 -20.10 -15.44
C VAL A 186 5.68 -21.26 -15.93
N VAL A 187 5.10 -22.06 -15.03
CA VAL A 187 4.14 -23.11 -15.41
C VAL A 187 2.97 -22.49 -16.17
N ILE A 188 2.38 -21.40 -15.68
CA ILE A 188 1.26 -20.72 -16.34
C ILE A 188 1.68 -20.16 -17.71
N ALA A 189 2.83 -19.49 -17.77
CA ALA A 189 3.34 -18.88 -19.00
C ALA A 189 3.63 -19.89 -20.13
N THR A 190 3.97 -21.13 -19.77
CA THR A 190 4.28 -22.19 -20.74
C THR A 190 3.04 -22.94 -21.26
N ILE A 191 1.86 -22.78 -20.65
CA ILE A 191 0.63 -23.51 -21.06
C ILE A 191 0.33 -23.29 -22.54
N LYS A 192 0.28 -22.03 -22.98
CA LYS A 192 -0.11 -21.68 -24.35
C LYS A 192 0.92 -22.16 -25.39
N PRO A 193 2.23 -21.87 -25.25
CA PRO A 193 3.25 -22.40 -26.15
C PRO A 193 3.31 -23.94 -26.21
N VAL A 194 2.93 -24.64 -25.14
CA VAL A 194 2.93 -26.12 -25.10
C VAL A 194 1.64 -26.71 -25.69
N ARG A 195 0.48 -26.08 -25.45
CA ARG A 195 -0.83 -26.59 -25.87
C ARG A 195 -1.09 -26.37 -27.36
N ASP A 196 -0.71 -25.23 -27.90
CA ASP A 196 -1.03 -24.82 -29.27
C ASP A 196 -0.06 -25.55 -30.24
N LEU A 197 -0.27 -26.86 -30.36
CA LEU A 197 0.50 -27.80 -31.16
C LEU A 197 0.25 -27.56 -32.66
N GLY A 198 1.24 -26.98 -33.36
CA GLY A 198 1.32 -27.03 -34.82
C GLY A 198 0.65 -25.89 -35.58
N GLU A 199 0.24 -24.81 -34.92
CA GLU A 199 -0.04 -23.54 -35.61
C GLU A 199 1.23 -22.70 -35.57
N GLY A 200 1.82 -22.43 -36.75
CA GLY A 200 3.21 -22.05 -36.99
C GLY A 200 3.78 -20.79 -36.32
N VAL A 201 3.12 -20.22 -35.31
CA VAL A 201 3.62 -19.15 -34.45
C VAL A 201 4.62 -19.66 -33.41
N TYR A 202 4.47 -20.92 -32.93
CA TYR A 202 5.28 -21.45 -31.81
C TYR A 202 6.22 -22.63 -32.16
N ASP A 203 6.28 -23.05 -33.42
CA ASP A 203 7.06 -24.23 -33.84
C ASP A 203 8.56 -24.11 -33.52
N GLY A 204 9.11 -22.90 -33.49
CA GLY A 204 10.52 -22.64 -33.14
C GLY A 204 10.83 -22.60 -31.64
N VAL A 205 9.83 -22.35 -30.78
CA VAL A 205 10.02 -22.12 -29.34
C VAL A 205 9.43 -23.24 -28.46
N LYS A 206 8.81 -24.24 -29.08
CA LYS A 206 8.20 -25.36 -28.36
C LYS A 206 9.17 -26.14 -27.48
N GLY A 207 10.37 -26.43 -27.99
CA GLY A 207 11.42 -27.11 -27.22
C GLY A 207 11.83 -26.31 -25.99
N GLU A 208 11.94 -24.99 -26.13
CA GLU A 208 12.27 -24.06 -25.06
C GLU A 208 11.15 -24.00 -24.01
N ALA A 209 9.89 -23.97 -24.44
CA ALA A 209 8.73 -23.97 -23.55
C ALA A 209 8.60 -25.27 -22.74
N ILE A 210 8.83 -26.43 -23.37
CA ILE A 210 8.84 -27.73 -22.68
C ILE A 210 9.99 -27.77 -21.66
N TYR A 211 11.18 -27.30 -22.04
CA TYR A 211 12.32 -27.21 -21.13
C TYR A 211 12.02 -26.31 -19.92
N ALA A 212 11.45 -25.12 -20.16
CA ALA A 212 11.05 -24.20 -19.10
C ALA A 212 9.99 -24.80 -18.17
N LEU A 213 9.01 -25.52 -18.72
CA LEU A 213 7.99 -26.22 -17.94
C LEU A 213 8.61 -27.29 -17.04
N VAL A 214 9.50 -28.13 -17.58
CA VAL A 214 10.20 -29.16 -16.79
C VAL A 214 11.02 -28.51 -15.67
N LEU A 215 11.76 -27.46 -15.97
CA LEU A 215 12.57 -26.74 -14.98
C LEU A 215 11.69 -26.11 -13.88
N ALA A 216 10.54 -25.55 -14.24
CA ALA A 216 9.58 -24.99 -13.30
C ALA A 216 8.98 -26.07 -12.39
N CYS A 217 8.58 -27.22 -12.95
CA CYS A 217 8.10 -28.36 -12.17
C CYS A 217 9.17 -28.90 -11.22
N LEU A 218 10.41 -29.05 -11.66
CA LEU A 218 11.53 -29.48 -10.82
C LEU A 218 11.78 -28.48 -9.69
N THR A 219 11.80 -27.17 -10.01
CA THR A 219 11.96 -26.10 -9.02
C THR A 219 10.83 -26.16 -7.99
N PHE A 220 9.59 -26.34 -8.42
CA PHE A 220 8.43 -26.47 -7.54
C PHE A 220 8.55 -27.68 -6.60
N VAL A 221 8.94 -28.85 -7.11
CA VAL A 221 9.15 -30.06 -6.30
C VAL A 221 10.27 -29.85 -5.28
N VAL A 222 11.45 -29.37 -5.71
CA VAL A 222 12.61 -29.18 -4.83
C VAL A 222 12.29 -28.17 -3.73
N THR A 223 11.69 -27.03 -4.08
CA THR A 223 11.32 -26.00 -3.10
C THR A 223 10.22 -26.46 -2.14
N SER A 224 9.26 -27.26 -2.61
CA SER A 224 8.24 -27.87 -1.75
C SER A 224 8.85 -28.86 -0.76
N VAL A 225 9.79 -29.70 -1.20
CA VAL A 225 10.51 -30.64 -0.31
C VAL A 225 11.31 -29.89 0.74
N ILE A 226 12.06 -28.86 0.35
CA ILE A 226 12.82 -28.01 1.28
C ILE A 226 11.87 -27.35 2.30
N MET A 227 10.69 -26.88 1.84
CA MET A 227 9.69 -26.27 2.72
C MET A 227 9.15 -27.26 3.75
N VAL A 228 8.83 -28.50 3.33
CA VAL A 228 8.36 -29.56 4.25
C VAL A 228 9.43 -29.88 5.29
N GLN A 229 10.68 -30.07 4.87
CA GLN A 229 11.80 -30.36 5.77
C GLN A 229 12.08 -29.25 6.79
N HIS A 230 11.79 -28.00 6.46
CA HIS A 230 11.92 -26.89 7.40
C HIS A 230 10.73 -26.73 8.35
N THR A 231 9.61 -27.40 8.10
CA THR A 231 8.40 -27.30 8.93
C THR A 231 8.26 -28.39 10.00
N GLU A 232 9.01 -29.50 9.84
CA GLU A 232 9.20 -30.59 10.80
C GLU A 232 10.24 -30.25 11.87
#